data_AF-A0A662AI98-F1
#
_entry.id   AF-A0A662AI98-F1
#
_cell.length_a   1.000
_cell.length_b   1.000
_cell.length_c   1.000
_cell.angle_alpha   90.00
_cell.angle_beta   90.00
_cell.angle_gamma   90.00
#
_symmetry.space_group_name_H-M   'P 1'
#
loop_
_entity.id
_entity.type
_entity.pdbx_description
1 polymer ?
#
loop_
_entity_poly.entity_id
_entity_poly.type
_entity_poly.pdbx_seq_one_letter_code
_entity_poly.pdbx_strand_id
1 'polypeptide(L)' 'MLRREIYVLVNKQQSVGNYEVEFDASGLTSGIYFYRIQAGEFVKTKKMILLI' A
#
# COMPACT_ATOMS: atom_id res chain seq x y z
N MET A 1 10.54 -16.25 -6.98
CA MET A 1 10.77 -14.87 -6.50
C MET A 1 9.82 -14.62 -5.33
N LEU A 2 10.34 -14.43 -4.11
CA LEU A 2 9.50 -14.11 -2.96
C LEU A 2 8.99 -12.68 -3.10
N ARG A 3 7.68 -12.52 -3.26
CA ARG A 3 7.02 -11.23 -3.01
C ARG A 3 6.99 -11.05 -1.50
N ARG A 4 7.94 -10.30 -0.95
CA ARG A 4 7.95 -9.95 0.47
C ARG A 4 6.86 -8.90 0.68
N GLU A 5 5.82 -9.26 1.42
CA GLU A 5 4.85 -8.29 1.92
C GLU A 5 5.55 -7.46 3.00
N ILE A 6 5.66 -6.15 2.76
CA ILE A 6 6.52 -5.27 3.58
C ILE A 6 5.70 -4.65 4.71
N TYR A 7 4.48 -4.18 4.41
CA TYR A 7 3.58 -3.50 5.36
C TYR A 7 2.11 -3.71 5.02
N VAL A 8 1.27 -3.81 6.05
CA VAL A 8 -0.20 -3.75 5.94
C VAL A 8 -0.64 -2.48 6.69
N LEU A 9 -1.09 -1.47 5.94
CA LEU A 9 -1.50 -0.18 6.53
C LEU A 9 -2.93 -0.21 7.07
N VAL A 10 -3.81 -0.96 6.40
CA VAL A 10 -5.21 -1.13 6.80
C VAL A 10 -5.61 -2.59 6.57
N ASN A 11 -6.13 -3.23 7.61
CA ASN A 11 -6.66 -4.59 7.55
C ASN A 11 -8.03 -4.68 8.26
N LYS A 12 -8.97 -3.84 7.82
CA LYS A 12 -10.34 -3.84 8.36
C LYS A 12 -11.35 -3.59 7.25
N GLN A 13 -12.54 -4.12 7.44
CA GLN A 13 -13.69 -3.74 6.63
C GLN A 13 -14.03 -2.27 6.90
N GLN A 14 -14.29 -1.53 5.82
CA GLN A 14 -14.69 -0.14 5.88
C GLN A 14 -16.04 0.00 5.16
N SER A 15 -16.90 0.86 5.70
CA SER A 15 -18.17 1.21 5.06
C SER A 15 -17.93 1.99 3.76
N VAL A 16 -18.98 2.26 2.99
CA VAL A 16 -18.86 3.16 1.84
C VAL A 16 -18.43 4.54 2.30
N GLY A 17 -17.42 5.11 1.65
CA GLY A 17 -16.89 6.44 1.96
C GLY A 17 -15.54 6.71 1.30
N ASN A 18 -15.01 7.90 1.56
CA ASN A 18 -13.65 8.28 1.20
C ASN A 18 -12.73 8.06 2.40
N TYR A 19 -11.55 7.51 2.15
CA TYR A 19 -10.58 7.19 3.18
C TYR A 19 -9.20 7.68 2.76
N GLU A 20 -8.48 8.23 3.73
CA GLU A 20 -7.10 8.63 3.61
C GLU A 20 -6.26 7.82 4.59
N VAL A 21 -5.08 7.38 4.14
CA VAL A 21 -4.16 6.56 4.91
C VAL A 21 -2.79 7.19 4.79
N GLU A 22 -2.23 7.60 5.91
CA GLU A 22 -0.86 8.07 5.98
C GLU A 22 0.12 6.89 5.98
N PHE A 23 1.17 6.99 5.18
CA PHE A 23 2.21 5.97 5.09
C PHE A 23 3.56 6.60 5.41
N ASP A 24 4.11 6.26 6.58
CA ASP A 24 5.48 6.63 6.94
C ASP A 24 6.48 5.71 6.23
N ALA A 25 7.21 6.27 5.28
CA ALA A 25 8.22 5.58 4.49
C ALA A 25 9.66 5.80 5.01
N SER A 26 9.85 6.43 6.18
CA SER A 26 11.17 6.81 6.72
C SER A 26 12.15 5.64 6.91
N GLY A 27 11.63 4.43 7.13
CA GLY A 27 12.44 3.21 7.26
C GLY A 27 12.77 2.50 5.94
N LEU A 28 12.40 3.06 4.79
CA LEU A 28 12.59 2.46 3.48
C LEU A 28 13.66 3.20 2.68
N THR A 29 14.45 2.45 1.92
CA THR A 29 15.46 2.99 1.00
C THR A 29 14.82 3.57 -0.26
N SER A 30 15.49 4.49 -0.95
CA SER A 30 15.09 4.90 -2.29
C SER A 30 14.88 3.69 -3.21
N GLY A 31 13.79 3.67 -3.97
CA GLY A 31 13.46 2.53 -4.81
C GLY A 31 12.04 2.52 -5.33
N ILE A 32 11.73 1.47 -6.10
CA ILE A 32 10.39 1.21 -6.62
C ILE A 32 9.66 0.29 -5.67
N TYR A 33 8.52 0.75 -5.19
CA TYR A 33 7.61 0.01 -4.33
C TYR A 33 6.29 -0.25 -5.05
N PHE A 34 5.67 -1.37 -4.72
CA PHE A 34 4.32 -1.69 -5.21
C PHE A 34 3.40 -1.78 -4.01
N TYR A 35 2.24 -1.14 -4.12
CA TYR A 35 1.17 -1.26 -3.13
C TYR A 35 -0.11 -1.74 -3.80
N ARG A 36 -0.92 -2.46 -3.02
CA ARG A 36 -2.19 -3.05 -3.46
C ARG A 36 -3.32 -2.45 -2.65
N ILE A 37 -4.34 -1.95 -3.34
CA ILE A 37 -5.62 -1.56 -2.74
C ILE A 37 -6.62 -2.66 -3.09
N GLN A 38 -7.35 -3.16 -2.08
CA GLN A 38 -8.39 -4.15 -2.24
C GLN A 38 -9.68 -3.69 -1.54
N ALA A 39 -10.81 -3.75 -2.24
CA ALA A 39 -12.13 -3.41 -1.74
C ALA A 39 -13.16 -4.40 -2.33
N GLY A 40 -13.53 -5.43 -1.55
CA GLY A 40 -14.29 -6.57 -2.07
C GLY A 40 -13.54 -7.26 -3.22
N GLU A 41 -14.21 -7.41 -4.36
CA GLU A 41 -13.65 -7.98 -5.60
C GLU A 41 -12.69 -7.01 -6.34
N PHE A 42 -12.73 -5.72 -6.02
CA PHE A 42 -11.83 -4.75 -6.64
C PHE A 42 -10.42 -4.91 -6.10
N VAL A 43 -9.46 -5.16 -6.99
CA VAL A 43 -8.04 -5.21 -6.67
C VAL A 43 -7.26 -4.33 -7.64
N LYS A 44 -6.49 -3.39 -7.12
CA LYS A 44 -5.61 -2.53 -7.93
C LYS A 44 -4.22 -2.46 -7.33
N THR A 45 -3.22 -2.82 -8.13
CA THR A 45 -1.81 -2.62 -7.78
C THR A 45 -1.30 -1.36 -8.45
N LYS A 46 -0.57 -0.53 -7.70
CA LYS A 46 0.06 0.69 -8.20
C LYS A 46 1.56 0.68 -7.87
N LYS A 47 2.32 1.36 -8.72
CA LYS A 47 3.76 1.59 -8.55
C LYS A 47 3.99 2.93 -7.87
N MET A 48 4.87 2.95 -6.87
CA MET A 48 5.36 4.14 -6.18
C MET A 48 6.88 4.21 -6.37
N ILE A 49 7.40 5.41 -6.60
CA ILE A 49 8.83 5.67 -6.59
C ILE A 49 9.10 6.45 -5.30
N LEU A 50 9.87 5.86 -4.40
CA LEU A 50 10.35 6.52 -3.19
C LEU A 50 11.73 7.09 -3.49
N LEU A 51 11.89 8.39 -3.26
CA LEU A 51 13.15 9.09 -3.32
C LEU A 51 13.35 9.74 -1.95
N ILE A 52 14.32 9.23 -1.19
CA ILE A 52 14.82 9.82 0.06
C ILE A 52 16.02 10.71 -0.22
#